data_AF-A0A922SFC5-F1
#
_entry.id   AF-A0A922SFC5-F1
#
_cell.length_a   1.000
_cell.length_b   1.000
_cell.length_c   1.000
_cell.angle_alpha   90.00
_cell.angle_beta   90.00
_cell.angle_gamma   90.00
#
_symmetry.space_group_name_H-M   'P 1'
#
loop_
_entity.id
_entity.type
_entity.pdbx_description
1 polymer ?
#
loop_
_entity_poly.entity_id
_entity_poly.type
_entity_poly.pdbx_seq_one_letter_code
_entity_poly.pdbx_strand_id
1 'polypeptide(L)'
;MSKRHLLSRTIQLVGRGSRNTCVTSIKIMEPKVNLKQDPAYVEIQKFYDANADKINIQQLFKEDADRFNKFSLRIPTPNDGEILLDYSKNRINEQAWSLLLNLAKSRNVEKARDAMFSGEKINFTEDRAVLHIALRNRQNRPILVGGKDVTPDVNAVLAHMKEFSGQVHRQADHRCYQHWYRRV
;
A
#
# COMPACT_ATOMS: atom_id res chain seq x y z
N MET A 1 23.58 34.03 64.76
CA MET A 1 22.80 33.69 65.98
C MET A 1 21.41 33.26 65.52
N SER A 2 21.17 31.97 65.29
CA SER A 2 20.58 31.01 66.25
C SER A 2 19.19 31.41 66.74
N LYS A 3 18.12 30.76 66.26
CA LYS A 3 17.53 29.57 66.91
C LYS A 3 16.43 28.94 66.04
N ARG A 4 16.44 27.61 66.01
CA ARG A 4 15.42 26.69 65.48
C ARG A 4 14.14 26.77 66.31
N HIS A 5 12.99 26.43 65.72
CA HIS A 5 12.05 25.47 66.32
C HIS A 5 11.24 24.75 65.23
N LEU A 6 11.23 23.42 65.33
CA LEU A 6 10.48 22.47 64.52
C LEU A 6 8.97 22.64 64.77
N LEU A 7 8.15 22.29 63.78
CA LEU A 7 7.02 21.37 64.00
C LEU A 7 6.71 20.60 62.71
N SER A 8 6.77 19.29 62.85
CA SER A 8 6.46 18.24 61.88
C SER A 8 4.95 18.18 61.63
N ARG A 9 4.54 18.09 60.36
CA ARG A 9 3.28 17.42 59.97
C ARG A 9 3.47 16.66 58.67
N THR A 10 3.75 15.37 58.84
CA THR A 10 3.52 14.31 57.86
C THR A 10 2.04 14.24 57.53
N ILE A 11 1.67 14.43 56.25
CA ILE A 11 0.38 13.96 55.72
C ILE A 11 0.71 13.07 54.52
N GLN A 12 0.60 11.76 54.76
CA GLN A 12 0.60 10.73 53.72
C GLN A 12 -0.82 10.55 53.18
N LEU A 13 -0.88 10.52 51.85
CA LEU A 13 -1.75 9.73 50.98
C LEU A 13 -3.27 9.93 51.08
N VAL A 14 -3.89 10.35 49.97
CA VAL A 14 -4.82 9.49 49.20
C VAL A 14 -4.74 9.91 47.72
N GLY A 15 -4.38 8.96 46.86
CA GLY A 15 -4.24 9.18 45.42
C GLY A 15 -5.57 9.43 44.72
N ARG A 16 -5.49 10.04 43.53
CA ARG A 16 -6.53 9.97 42.49
C ARG A 16 -5.91 10.28 41.13
N GLY A 17 -5.93 9.26 40.27
CA GLY A 17 -6.04 9.38 38.82
C GLY A 17 -4.80 9.85 38.07
N SER A 18 -3.91 8.90 37.77
CA SER A 18 -3.09 9.01 36.55
C SER A 18 -4.05 9.08 35.36
N ARG A 19 -4.36 10.29 34.89
CA ARG A 19 -4.90 10.47 33.55
C ARG A 19 -3.75 10.16 32.60
N ASN A 20 -3.59 8.87 32.29
CA ASN A 20 -2.85 8.43 31.12
C ASN A 20 -3.56 9.06 29.93
N THR A 21 -3.09 10.23 29.50
CA THR A 21 -3.31 10.70 28.15
C THR A 21 -2.64 9.68 27.26
N CYS A 22 -3.41 8.68 26.81
CA CYS A 22 -3.09 7.89 25.65
C CYS A 22 -3.12 8.87 24.49
N VAL A 23 -2.01 9.57 24.28
CA VAL A 23 -1.73 10.23 23.02
C VAL A 23 -1.52 9.06 22.08
N THR A 24 -2.58 8.65 21.39
CA THR A 24 -2.48 7.75 20.26
C THR A 24 -1.56 8.46 19.28
N SER A 25 -0.26 8.15 19.33
CA SER A 25 0.71 8.65 18.38
C SER A 25 0.18 8.29 17.00
N ILE A 26 -0.42 9.27 16.33
CA ILE A 26 -0.66 9.20 14.90
C ILE A 26 0.75 9.00 14.33
N LYS A 27 1.05 7.78 13.86
CA LYS A 27 2.24 7.51 13.04
C LYS A 27 2.03 8.27 11.73
N ILE A 28 2.19 9.58 11.77
CA ILE A 28 2.30 10.38 10.57
C ILE A 28 3.57 9.86 9.90
N MET A 29 3.43 9.31 8.69
CA MET A 29 4.58 8.94 7.89
C MET A 29 5.52 10.14 7.85
N GLU A 30 6.76 9.97 8.30
CA GLU A 30 7.71 11.07 8.44
C GLU A 30 7.76 11.89 7.14
N PRO A 31 7.74 13.23 7.23
CA PRO A 31 7.81 14.09 6.06
C PRO A 31 9.11 13.77 5.31
N LYS A 32 8.98 13.17 4.14
CA LYS A 32 10.14 12.73 3.38
C LYS A 32 10.80 13.93 2.72
N VAL A 33 12.14 13.96 2.78
CA VAL A 33 12.96 14.84 1.97
C VAL A 33 12.52 14.78 0.51
N ASN A 34 12.60 15.93 -0.16
CA ASN A 34 12.28 16.07 -1.57
C ASN A 34 13.04 15.00 -2.38
N LEU A 35 12.39 14.40 -3.38
CA LEU A 35 12.99 13.32 -4.16
C LEU A 35 14.36 13.71 -4.73
N LYS A 36 14.52 14.95 -5.20
CA LYS A 36 15.78 15.44 -5.78
C LYS A 36 16.92 15.58 -4.78
N GLN A 37 16.60 15.64 -3.49
CA GLN A 37 17.56 15.75 -2.39
C GLN A 37 17.91 14.39 -1.79
N ASP A 38 17.22 13.32 -2.20
CA ASP A 38 17.50 11.96 -1.73
C ASP A 38 18.87 11.50 -2.26
N PRO A 39 19.80 11.05 -1.40
CA PRO A 39 21.12 10.61 -1.85
C PRO A 39 21.05 9.52 -2.92
N ALA A 40 20.11 8.57 -2.80
CA ALA A 40 19.94 7.51 -3.79
C ALA A 40 19.45 8.05 -5.14
N TYR A 41 18.65 9.12 -5.14
CA TYR A 41 18.24 9.78 -6.39
C TYR A 41 19.41 10.54 -7.02
N VAL A 42 20.23 11.22 -6.21
CA VAL A 42 21.43 11.92 -6.70
C VAL A 42 22.41 10.95 -7.37
N GLU A 43 22.54 9.72 -6.86
CA GLU A 43 23.34 8.67 -7.52
C GLU A 43 22.78 8.26 -8.87
N ILE A 44 21.45 8.11 -8.99
CA ILE A 44 20.79 7.84 -10.28
C ILE A 44 21.05 8.99 -11.25
N GLN A 45 20.92 10.24 -10.80
CA GLN A 45 21.14 11.41 -11.64
C GLN A 45 22.59 11.46 -12.15
N LYS A 46 23.57 11.23 -11.28
CA LYS A 46 24.99 11.15 -11.69
C LYS A 46 25.23 10.03 -12.69
N PHE A 47 24.63 8.85 -12.48
CA PHE A 47 24.73 7.74 -13.42
C PHE A 47 24.11 8.11 -14.78
N TYR A 48 22.94 8.76 -14.78
CA TYR A 48 22.29 9.24 -15.99
C TYR A 48 23.17 10.24 -16.73
N ASP A 49 23.66 11.28 -16.06
CA ASP A 49 24.45 12.35 -16.69
C ASP A 49 25.73 11.79 -17.34
N ALA A 50 26.32 10.73 -16.77
CA ALA A 50 27.54 10.12 -17.28
C ALA A 50 27.34 9.05 -18.38
N ASN A 51 26.13 8.48 -18.50
CA ASN A 51 25.90 7.27 -19.32
C ASN A 51 24.67 7.31 -20.22
N ALA A 52 23.76 8.28 -20.08
CA ALA A 52 22.48 8.27 -20.78
C ALA A 52 22.64 8.15 -22.31
N ASP A 53 23.56 8.92 -22.88
CA ASP A 53 23.92 8.93 -24.30
C ASP A 53 24.50 7.59 -24.79
N LYS A 54 25.18 6.84 -23.92
CA LYS A 54 25.80 5.55 -24.23
C LYS A 54 24.83 4.37 -24.17
N ILE A 55 23.71 4.51 -23.46
CA ILE A 55 22.74 3.42 -23.29
C ILE A 55 21.84 3.31 -24.52
N ASN A 56 22.18 2.35 -25.39
CA ASN A 56 21.41 1.95 -26.57
C ASN A 56 20.84 0.53 -26.41
N ILE A 57 19.53 0.35 -26.59
CA ILE A 57 18.86 -0.94 -26.38
C ILE A 57 19.42 -2.03 -27.30
N GLN A 58 19.64 -1.74 -28.58
CA GLN A 58 20.17 -2.76 -29.51
C GLN A 58 21.56 -3.22 -29.08
N GLN A 59 22.40 -2.30 -28.63
CA GLN A 59 23.74 -2.63 -28.14
C GLN A 59 23.67 -3.47 -26.86
N LEU A 60 22.78 -3.14 -25.92
CA LEU A 60 22.58 -3.94 -24.70
C LEU A 60 22.16 -5.39 -25.00
N PHE A 61 21.37 -5.63 -26.05
CA PHE A 61 21.02 -6.99 -26.48
C PHE A 61 22.17 -7.70 -27.21
N LYS A 62 23.06 -6.96 -27.88
CA LYS A 62 24.27 -7.53 -28.50
C LYS A 62 25.30 -7.93 -27.46
N GLU A 63 25.43 -7.14 -26.40
CA GLU A 63 26.40 -7.36 -25.32
C GLU A 63 25.94 -8.42 -24.31
N ASP A 64 24.62 -8.59 -24.14
CA ASP A 64 24.05 -9.57 -23.23
C ASP A 64 22.98 -10.42 -23.92
N ALA A 65 23.38 -11.60 -24.39
CA ALA A 65 22.49 -12.56 -25.04
C ALA A 65 21.40 -13.09 -24.10
N ASP A 66 21.60 -13.04 -22.77
CA ASP A 66 20.65 -13.51 -21.76
C ASP A 66 19.77 -12.39 -21.20
N ARG A 67 19.87 -11.17 -21.76
CA ARG A 67 19.17 -9.97 -21.29
C ARG A 67 17.67 -10.17 -21.11
N PHE A 68 17.01 -10.90 -22.01
CA PHE A 68 15.58 -11.18 -21.88
C PHE A 68 15.26 -11.90 -20.58
N ASN A 69 16.03 -12.94 -20.22
CA ASN A 69 15.78 -13.71 -19.01
C ASN A 69 16.08 -12.90 -17.75
N LYS A 70 17.15 -12.09 -17.75
CA LYS A 70 17.50 -11.21 -16.62
C LYS A 70 16.49 -10.10 -16.38
N PHE A 71 15.93 -9.52 -17.44
CA PHE A 71 15.01 -8.38 -17.41
C PHE A 71 13.58 -8.78 -17.80
N SER A 72 13.17 -9.99 -17.43
CA SER A 72 11.77 -10.40 -17.48
C SER A 72 11.39 -11.14 -16.21
N LEU A 73 10.10 -11.13 -15.91
CA LEU A 73 9.52 -11.93 -14.84
C LEU A 73 8.35 -12.72 -15.39
N ARG A 74 8.30 -13.99 -15.02
CA ARG A 74 7.19 -14.89 -15.27
C ARG A 74 6.43 -15.07 -13.97
N ILE A 75 5.19 -14.58 -13.94
CA ILE A 75 4.36 -14.55 -12.73
C ILE A 75 3.24 -15.58 -12.91
N PRO A 76 3.33 -16.75 -12.27
CA PRO A 76 2.25 -17.73 -12.34
C PRO A 76 1.03 -17.20 -11.60
N THR A 77 -0.13 -17.30 -12.24
CA THR A 77 -1.43 -17.12 -11.57
C THR A 77 -2.02 -18.51 -11.35
N PRO A 78 -2.57 -18.83 -10.16
CA PRO A 78 -2.96 -20.20 -9.84
C PRO A 78 -3.95 -20.85 -10.81
N ASN A 79 -4.83 -20.05 -11.43
CA ASN A 79 -5.92 -20.56 -12.27
C ASN A 79 -6.00 -19.92 -13.67
N ASP A 80 -5.24 -18.86 -13.94
CA ASP A 80 -5.44 -18.02 -15.15
C ASP A 80 -4.22 -18.02 -16.08
N GLY A 81 -3.25 -18.92 -15.84
CA GLY A 81 -2.01 -19.03 -16.60
C GLY A 81 -0.90 -18.12 -16.09
N GLU A 82 0.08 -17.82 -16.92
CA GLU A 82 1.25 -17.03 -16.54
C GLU A 82 1.20 -15.63 -17.15
N ILE A 83 1.61 -14.63 -16.37
CA ILE A 83 1.84 -13.27 -16.84
C ILE A 83 3.35 -13.09 -17.11
N LEU A 84 3.71 -12.81 -18.36
CA LEU A 84 5.06 -12.40 -18.73
C LEU A 84 5.19 -10.87 -18.63
N LEU A 85 6.02 -10.41 -17.70
CA LEU A 85 6.46 -9.02 -17.61
C LEU A 85 7.86 -8.90 -18.23
N ASP A 86 7.92 -8.58 -19.53
CA ASP A 86 9.17 -8.28 -20.24
C ASP A 86 9.51 -6.79 -20.15
N TYR A 87 10.57 -6.45 -19.42
CA TYR A 87 11.10 -5.08 -19.32
C TYR A 87 12.52 -4.96 -19.90
N SER A 88 12.97 -5.96 -20.67
CA SER A 88 14.30 -6.01 -21.29
C SER A 88 14.53 -4.92 -22.35
N LYS A 89 13.45 -4.44 -22.98
CA LYS A 89 13.48 -3.38 -24.01
C LYS A 89 13.44 -1.96 -23.44
N ASN A 90 13.88 -1.79 -22.18
CA ASN A 90 14.08 -0.50 -21.55
C ASN A 90 15.57 -0.10 -21.57
N ARG A 91 15.85 1.21 -21.51
CA ARG A 91 17.21 1.77 -21.42
C ARG A 91 17.79 1.64 -20.01
N ILE A 92 17.90 0.40 -19.55
CA ILE A 92 18.41 0.03 -18.22
C ILE A 92 19.47 -1.06 -18.35
N ASN A 93 20.59 -0.90 -17.69
CA ASN A 93 21.56 -1.97 -17.47
C ASN A 93 21.49 -2.42 -15.99
N GLU A 94 22.29 -3.42 -15.61
CA GLU A 94 22.26 -3.98 -14.26
C GLU A 94 22.59 -2.93 -13.17
N GLN A 95 23.49 -1.99 -13.48
CA GLN A 95 23.82 -0.89 -12.57
C GLN A 95 22.63 0.06 -12.39
N ALA A 96 22.00 0.51 -13.47
CA ALA A 96 20.81 1.36 -13.41
C ALA A 96 19.67 0.69 -12.64
N TRP A 97 19.46 -0.61 -12.87
CA TRP A 97 18.45 -1.40 -12.17
C TRP A 97 18.71 -1.45 -10.65
N SER A 98 19.95 -1.69 -10.25
CA SER A 98 20.35 -1.71 -8.84
C SER A 98 20.14 -0.36 -8.17
N LEU A 99 20.47 0.74 -8.86
CA LEU A 99 20.24 2.10 -8.34
C LEU A 99 18.75 2.41 -8.16
N LEU A 100 17.89 2.00 -9.10
CA LEU A 100 16.44 2.15 -8.98
C LEU A 100 15.86 1.37 -7.78
N LEU A 101 16.32 0.14 -7.56
CA LEU A 101 15.92 -0.66 -6.40
C LEU A 101 16.41 -0.03 -5.08
N ASN A 102 17.63 0.52 -5.07
CA ASN A 102 18.16 1.25 -3.90
C ASN A 102 17.34 2.50 -3.61
N LEU A 103 16.91 3.25 -4.63
CA LEU A 103 15.98 4.37 -4.45
C LEU A 103 14.66 3.89 -3.86
N ALA A 104 14.06 2.80 -4.35
CA ALA A 104 12.81 2.28 -3.79
C ALA A 104 12.94 1.92 -2.29
N LYS A 105 14.09 1.36 -1.88
CA LYS A 105 14.44 1.09 -0.48
C LYS A 105 14.61 2.39 0.32
N SER A 106 15.39 3.35 -0.17
CA SER A 106 15.59 4.67 0.46
C SER A 106 14.24 5.38 0.68
N ARG A 107 13.35 5.30 -0.32
CA ARG A 107 12.00 5.84 -0.26
C ARG A 107 11.03 5.01 0.57
N ASN A 108 11.46 3.98 1.28
CA ASN A 108 10.62 3.19 2.19
C ASN A 108 9.33 2.69 1.53
N VAL A 109 9.40 2.23 0.27
CA VAL A 109 8.24 1.72 -0.47
C VAL A 109 7.63 0.51 0.24
N GLU A 110 8.47 -0.37 0.79
CA GLU A 110 8.01 -1.56 1.52
C GLU A 110 7.24 -1.21 2.78
N LYS A 111 7.73 -0.24 3.57
CA LYS A 111 7.02 0.27 4.75
C LYS A 111 5.67 0.89 4.38
N ALA A 112 5.62 1.65 3.27
CA ALA A 112 4.38 2.24 2.78
C ALA A 112 3.38 1.19 2.29
N ARG A 113 3.87 0.15 1.59
CA ARG A 113 3.08 -1.03 1.22
C ARG A 113 2.50 -1.66 2.48
N ASP A 114 3.32 -1.98 3.48
CA ASP A 114 2.85 -2.69 4.68
C ASP A 114 1.83 -1.86 5.48
N ALA A 115 2.02 -0.54 5.57
CA ALA A 115 1.04 0.38 6.16
C ALA A 115 -0.31 0.37 5.40
N MET A 116 -0.28 0.31 4.07
CA MET A 116 -1.52 0.14 3.27
C MET A 116 -2.19 -1.19 3.60
N PHE A 117 -1.42 -2.28 3.64
CA PHE A 117 -1.96 -3.62 3.88
C PHE A 117 -2.48 -3.84 5.30
N SER A 118 -1.95 -3.12 6.29
CA SER A 118 -2.40 -3.17 7.68
C SER A 118 -3.62 -2.30 7.99
N GLY A 119 -4.05 -1.45 7.05
CA GLY A 119 -5.17 -0.53 7.27
C GLY A 119 -4.80 0.76 7.99
N GLU A 120 -3.52 1.13 8.03
CA GLU A 120 -3.10 2.45 8.51
C GLU A 120 -3.68 3.57 7.63
N LYS A 121 -3.87 4.75 8.24
CA LYS A 121 -4.44 5.93 7.58
C LYS A 121 -3.39 6.64 6.72
N ILE A 122 -2.98 6.00 5.63
CA ILE A 122 -1.96 6.53 4.72
C ILE A 122 -2.45 7.71 3.87
N ASN A 123 -3.77 7.85 3.68
CA ASN A 123 -4.36 9.05 3.07
C ASN A 123 -4.41 10.15 4.14
N PHE A 124 -3.30 10.85 4.29
CA PHE A 124 -3.09 11.84 5.35
C PHE A 124 -3.88 13.14 5.13
N THR A 125 -4.33 13.46 3.91
CA THR A 125 -5.14 14.67 3.67
C THR A 125 -6.58 14.50 4.14
N GLU A 126 -7.10 13.27 4.10
CA GLU A 126 -8.46 12.96 4.55
C GLU A 126 -8.50 12.16 5.86
N ASP A 127 -7.34 11.83 6.44
CA ASP A 127 -7.20 10.95 7.61
C ASP A 127 -7.93 9.59 7.43
N ARG A 128 -7.70 8.92 6.29
CA ARG A 128 -8.38 7.69 5.88
C ARG A 128 -7.44 6.53 5.56
N ALA A 129 -7.91 5.32 5.84
CA ALA A 129 -7.29 4.10 5.35
C ALA A 129 -7.55 3.91 3.84
N VAL A 130 -6.64 3.23 3.14
CA VAL A 130 -6.76 2.93 1.71
C VAL A 130 -6.73 1.41 1.52
N LEU A 131 -7.90 0.79 1.32
CA LEU A 131 -8.05 -0.67 1.42
C LEU A 131 -8.81 -1.30 0.25
N HIS A 132 -8.54 -0.86 -0.99
CA HIS A 132 -9.08 -1.53 -2.18
C HIS A 132 -8.69 -3.02 -2.25
N ILE A 133 -7.55 -3.39 -1.64
CA ILE A 133 -7.13 -4.79 -1.48
C ILE A 133 -8.11 -5.64 -0.66
N ALA A 134 -8.81 -5.06 0.32
CA ALA A 134 -9.75 -5.77 1.18
C ALA A 134 -10.96 -6.25 0.38
N LEU A 135 -11.38 -5.46 -0.63
CA LEU A 135 -12.50 -5.77 -1.52
C LEU A 135 -12.25 -7.02 -2.39
N ARG A 136 -11.00 -7.42 -2.55
CA ARG A 136 -10.58 -8.59 -3.36
C ARG A 136 -9.82 -9.63 -2.54
N ASN A 137 -9.92 -9.56 -1.21
CA ASN A 137 -9.26 -10.48 -0.29
C ASN A 137 -9.98 -11.85 -0.25
N ARG A 138 -9.70 -12.70 -1.24
CA ARG A 138 -10.31 -14.03 -1.34
C ARG A 138 -9.90 -15.00 -0.23
N GLN A 139 -8.81 -14.71 0.47
CA GLN A 139 -8.33 -15.55 1.58
C GLN A 139 -9.02 -15.22 2.91
N ASN A 140 -9.86 -14.18 2.96
CA ASN A 140 -10.55 -13.72 4.17
C ASN A 140 -9.61 -13.50 5.37
N ARG A 141 -8.35 -13.11 5.10
CA ARG A 141 -7.43 -12.70 6.18
C ARG A 141 -7.96 -11.42 6.83
N PRO A 142 -8.04 -11.32 8.16
CA PRO A 142 -8.56 -10.12 8.82
C PRO A 142 -7.75 -8.87 8.43
N ILE A 143 -8.45 -7.78 8.12
CA ILE A 143 -7.85 -6.47 7.84
C ILE A 143 -8.52 -5.46 8.76
N LEU A 144 -7.74 -4.89 9.67
CA LEU A 144 -8.27 -4.04 10.74
C LEU A 144 -8.24 -2.57 10.35
N VAL A 145 -9.36 -1.87 10.55
CA VAL A 145 -9.44 -0.40 10.50
C VAL A 145 -10.01 0.09 11.81
N GLY A 146 -9.24 0.91 12.55
CA GLY A 146 -9.67 1.38 13.87
C GLY A 146 -9.97 0.25 14.86
N GLY A 147 -9.31 -0.90 14.72
CA GLY A 147 -9.51 -2.08 15.56
C GLY A 147 -10.67 -3.00 15.14
N LYS A 148 -11.44 -2.66 14.10
CA LYS A 148 -12.52 -3.51 13.56
C LYS A 148 -12.08 -4.19 12.27
N ASP A 149 -12.33 -5.49 12.14
CA ASP A 149 -12.14 -6.22 10.88
C ASP A 149 -13.22 -5.82 9.86
N VAL A 150 -12.79 -5.42 8.66
CA VAL A 150 -13.69 -4.99 7.58
C VAL A 150 -14.15 -6.15 6.70
N THR A 151 -13.50 -7.32 6.80
CA THR A 151 -13.74 -8.48 5.93
C THR A 151 -15.20 -8.99 5.98
N PRO A 152 -15.86 -9.09 7.15
CA PRO A 152 -17.26 -9.53 7.21
C PRO A 152 -18.21 -8.57 6.48
N ASP A 153 -18.02 -7.26 6.66
CA ASP A 153 -18.86 -6.23 6.04
C ASP A 153 -18.70 -6.26 4.50
N VAL A 154 -17.47 -6.45 4.00
CA VAL A 154 -17.19 -6.63 2.56
C VAL A 154 -17.92 -7.85 1.99
N ASN A 155 -17.81 -8.99 2.67
CA ASN A 155 -18.44 -10.24 2.22
C ASN A 155 -19.98 -10.16 2.22
N ALA A 156 -20.57 -9.47 3.20
CA ALA A 156 -22.01 -9.23 3.24
C ALA A 156 -22.49 -8.44 2.01
N VAL A 157 -21.77 -7.39 1.62
CA VAL A 157 -22.10 -6.61 0.41
C VAL A 157 -21.91 -7.44 -0.86
N LEU A 158 -20.83 -8.21 -0.97
CA LEU A 158 -20.60 -9.11 -2.11
C LEU A 158 -21.72 -10.16 -2.24
N ALA A 159 -22.19 -10.71 -1.12
CA ALA A 159 -23.33 -11.65 -1.10
C ALA A 159 -24.61 -10.98 -1.60
N HIS A 160 -24.91 -9.76 -1.13
CA HIS A 160 -26.07 -8.99 -1.59
C HIS A 160 -25.99 -8.68 -3.11
N MET A 161 -24.82 -8.28 -3.62
CA MET A 161 -24.61 -8.07 -5.06
C MET A 161 -24.83 -9.35 -5.87
N LYS A 162 -24.38 -10.51 -5.35
CA LYS A 162 -24.60 -11.82 -5.99
C LYS A 162 -26.09 -12.18 -6.03
N GLU A 163 -26.82 -11.94 -4.95
CA GLU A 163 -28.26 -12.18 -4.91
C GLU A 163 -29.00 -11.32 -5.93
N PHE A 164 -28.75 -10.01 -5.90
CA PHE A 164 -29.38 -9.05 -6.81
C PHE A 164 -29.10 -9.37 -8.28
N SER A 165 -27.82 -9.56 -8.64
CA SER A 165 -27.45 -9.94 -10.02
C SER A 165 -28.06 -11.28 -10.44
N GLY A 166 -28.15 -12.24 -9.53
CA GLY A 166 -28.86 -13.49 -9.76
C GLY A 166 -30.35 -13.28 -10.04
N GLN A 167 -31.02 -12.38 -9.31
CA GLN A 167 -32.42 -12.03 -9.57
C GLN A 167 -32.60 -11.37 -10.93
N VAL A 168 -31.70 -10.45 -11.31
CA VAL A 168 -31.74 -9.79 -12.63
C VAL A 168 -31.58 -10.81 -13.76
N HIS A 169 -30.58 -11.71 -13.69
CA HIS A 169 -30.40 -12.74 -14.70
C HIS A 169 -31.61 -13.67 -14.82
N ARG A 170 -32.23 -14.05 -13.70
CA ARG A 170 -33.46 -14.87 -13.70
C ARG A 170 -34.69 -14.12 -14.24
N GLN A 171 -34.81 -12.82 -13.96
CA GLN A 171 -35.95 -12.01 -14.39
C GLN A 171 -35.84 -11.50 -15.83
N ALA A 172 -34.62 -11.38 -16.37
CA ALA A 172 -34.39 -11.09 -17.79
C ALA A 172 -35.02 -12.15 -18.72
N ASP A 173 -35.22 -13.38 -18.20
CA ASP A 173 -35.87 -14.46 -18.92
C ASP A 173 -37.42 -14.31 -18.99
N HIS A 174 -38.05 -13.51 -18.10
CA HIS A 174 -39.50 -13.53 -17.96
C HIS A 174 -40.25 -12.20 -17.80
N ARG A 175 -39.61 -11.05 -17.51
CA ARG A 175 -40.37 -9.83 -17.12
C ARG A 175 -40.03 -8.51 -17.79
N CYS A 176 -38.99 -8.41 -18.62
CA CYS A 176 -38.69 -7.13 -19.29
C CYS A 176 -39.59 -6.76 -20.48
N TYR A 177 -40.39 -7.68 -21.04
CA TYR A 177 -41.21 -7.39 -22.24
C TYR A 177 -42.72 -7.67 -22.13
N GLN A 178 -43.21 -8.23 -21.02
CA GLN A 178 -44.64 -8.63 -20.94
C GLN A 178 -45.60 -7.49 -20.52
N HIS A 179 -45.09 -6.27 -20.27
CA HIS A 179 -45.94 -5.11 -19.95
C HIS A 179 -46.26 -4.21 -21.17
N TRP A 180 -45.48 -4.30 -22.25
CA TRP A 180 -45.66 -3.42 -23.42
C TRP A 180 -46.64 -3.95 -24.48
N TYR A 181 -46.93 -5.26 -24.48
CA TYR A 181 -47.84 -5.90 -25.45
C TYR A 181 -49.28 -6.11 -24.95
N ARG A 182 -49.64 -5.64 -23.75
CA ARG A 182 -51.01 -5.74 -23.19
C ARG A 182 -51.84 -4.46 -23.34
N ARG A 183 -51.42 -3.53 -24.21
CA ARG A 183 -52.09 -2.24 -24.45
C ARG A 183 -52.31 -1.90 -25.94
N VAL A 184 -52.25 -2.90 -26.83
CA VAL A 184 -52.67 -2.76 -28.24
C VAL A 184 -53.71 -3.82 -28.55
#